data_AF-A0A7W0LD47-F1
#
_entry.id   AF-A0A7W0LD47-F1
#
_cell.length_a   1.000
_cell.length_b   1.000
_cell.length_c   1.000
_cell.angle_alpha   90.00
_cell.angle_beta   90.00
_cell.angle_gamma   90.00
#
_symmetry.space_group_name_H-M   'P 1'
#
loop_
_entity.id
_entity.type
_entity.pdbx_description
1 polymer ?
#
loop_
_entity_poly.entity_id
_entity_poly.type
_entity_poly.pdbx_seq_one_letter_code
_entity_poly.pdbx_strand_id
1 'polypeptide(L)'
;MDPEKPAVLLYIPTGGGNYRLVAVEYFQAVLLRNTTTGAVAPWFGPTLPTSGYVIVNPAPSLFGQRFQGPMAGHVPGQPWHYDLHVWLWDTNPNGMFAQWNPSISCN
;
A
#
# COMPACT_ATOMS: atom_id res chain seq x y z
N MET A 1 11.49 -6.78 -5.54
CA MET A 1 10.31 -7.42 -4.92
C MET A 1 10.13 -8.79 -5.53
N ASP A 2 9.58 -9.72 -4.75
CA ASP A 2 9.25 -11.06 -5.19
C ASP A 2 7.74 -11.12 -5.54
N PRO A 3 7.36 -11.36 -6.81
CA PRO A 3 5.95 -11.41 -7.24
C PRO A 3 5.16 -12.60 -6.68
N GLU A 4 5.80 -13.54 -6.00
CA GLU A 4 5.10 -14.69 -5.38
C GLU A 4 4.84 -14.46 -3.89
N LYS A 5 5.27 -13.31 -3.35
CA LYS A 5 5.20 -12.99 -1.92
C LYS A 5 4.57 -11.62 -1.68
N PRO A 6 3.24 -11.49 -1.88
CA PRO A 6 2.54 -10.29 -1.49
C PRO A 6 2.64 -10.07 0.02
N ALA A 7 2.67 -8.80 0.44
CA ALA A 7 2.84 -8.43 1.85
C ALA A 7 1.50 -8.39 2.59
N VAL A 8 0.40 -8.15 1.87
CA VAL A 8 -0.92 -7.92 2.44
C VAL A 8 -1.96 -8.76 1.70
N LEU A 9 -2.86 -9.38 2.47
CA LEU A 9 -4.01 -10.12 1.97
C LEU A 9 -5.29 -9.33 2.30
N LEU A 10 -6.16 -9.14 1.31
CA LEU A 10 -7.38 -8.36 1.46
C LEU A 10 -8.59 -9.29 1.53
N TYR A 11 -9.33 -9.20 2.64
CA TYR A 11 -10.51 -10.01 2.91
C TYR A 11 -11.76 -9.16 3.07
N ILE A 12 -12.90 -9.68 2.60
CA ILE A 12 -14.23 -9.08 2.82
C ILE A 12 -15.07 -10.02 3.70
N PRO A 13 -15.77 -9.51 4.73
CA PRO A 13 -16.73 -10.29 5.49
C PRO A 13 -17.88 -10.81 4.60
N THR A 14 -18.22 -12.09 4.72
CA THR A 14 -19.37 -12.68 4.01
C THR A 14 -20.58 -12.92 4.92
N GLY A 15 -20.49 -12.51 6.19
CA GLY A 15 -21.49 -12.78 7.23
C GLY A 15 -21.16 -14.00 8.09
N GLY A 16 -21.71 -14.05 9.31
CA GLY A 16 -21.52 -15.17 10.25
C GLY A 16 -20.08 -15.36 10.75
N GLY A 17 -19.25 -14.31 10.71
CA GLY A 17 -17.83 -14.38 11.08
C GLY A 17 -16.91 -14.93 9.98
N ASN A 18 -17.44 -15.20 8.79
CA ASN A 18 -16.66 -15.70 7.66
C ASN A 18 -16.08 -14.56 6.80
N TYR A 19 -14.99 -14.87 6.11
CA TYR A 19 -14.25 -13.94 5.26
C TYR A 19 -13.89 -14.59 3.93
N ARG A 20 -13.87 -13.79 2.87
CA ARG A 20 -13.42 -14.18 1.52
C ARG A 20 -12.21 -13.36 1.12
N LEU A 21 -11.14 -14.02 0.68
CA LEU A 21 -9.98 -13.38 0.06
C LEU A 21 -10.40 -12.81 -1.30
N VAL A 22 -10.15 -11.52 -1.54
CA VAL A 22 -10.56 -10.83 -2.78
C VAL A 22 -9.39 -10.28 -3.57
N ALA A 23 -8.31 -9.92 -2.89
CA ALA A 23 -7.14 -9.29 -3.51
C ALA A 23 -5.90 -9.50 -2.66
N VAL A 24 -4.75 -9.17 -3.25
CA VAL A 24 -3.49 -8.98 -2.53
C VAL A 24 -2.99 -7.58 -2.75
N GLU A 25 -2.08 -7.16 -1.88
CA GLU A 25 -1.37 -5.90 -2.03
C GLU A 25 0.13 -6.11 -1.78
N TYR A 26 0.92 -5.53 -2.66
CA TYR A 26 2.35 -5.37 -2.44
C TYR A 26 2.60 -4.06 -1.73
N PHE A 27 3.54 -4.07 -0.79
CA PHE A 27 3.79 -2.94 0.09
C PHE A 27 5.29 -2.61 0.10
N GLN A 28 5.61 -1.32 0.05
CA GLN A 28 6.95 -0.81 0.30
C GLN A 28 6.88 0.46 1.15
N ALA A 29 7.44 0.41 2.35
CA ALA A 29 7.56 1.61 3.18
C ALA A 29 8.33 2.72 2.44
N VAL A 30 7.85 3.95 2.56
CA VAL A 30 8.58 5.16 2.17
C VAL A 30 9.66 5.38 3.20
N LEU A 31 10.90 5.51 2.75
CA LEU A 31 12.06 5.79 3.57
C LEU A 31 12.40 7.27 3.45
N LEU A 32 12.43 7.95 4.59
CA LEU A 32 12.86 9.34 4.69
C LEU A 32 14.26 9.40 5.27
N ARG A 33 15.11 10.23 4.65
CA ARG A 33 16.39 10.64 5.22
C ARG A 33 16.22 11.99 5.90
N ASN A 34 16.56 12.07 7.18
CA ASN A 34 16.70 13.35 7.89
C ASN A 34 17.90 14.11 7.30
N THR A 35 17.71 15.35 6.85
CA THR A 35 18.75 16.12 6.16
C THR A 35 19.85 16.64 7.09
N THR A 36 19.61 16.66 8.40
CA THR A 36 20.58 17.11 9.41
C THR A 36 21.40 15.95 9.95
N THR A 37 20.74 14.83 10.30
CA THR A 37 21.41 13.69 10.95
C THR A 37 21.82 12.59 9.97
N GLY A 38 21.28 12.61 8.75
CA GLY A 38 21.49 11.55 7.74
C GLY A 38 20.75 10.24 8.02
N ALA A 39 20.05 10.12 9.16
CA ALA A 39 19.32 8.92 9.54
C ALA A 39 18.20 8.60 8.53
N VAL A 40 18.06 7.33 8.15
CA VAL A 40 17.05 6.84 7.21
C VAL A 40 16.08 5.92 7.95
N ALA A 41 14.78 6.23 7.89
CA ALA A 41 13.74 5.43 8.53
C ALA A 41 12.38 5.58 7.83
N PRO A 42 11.45 4.63 8.03
CA PRO A 42 10.04 4.84 7.70
C PRO A 42 9.42 5.98 8.51
N TRP A 43 8.41 6.62 7.95
CA TRP A 43 7.67 7.69 8.63
C TRP A 43 6.29 7.21 9.09
N PHE A 44 5.98 7.42 10.37
CA PHE A 44 4.71 7.00 10.99
C PHE A 44 3.84 8.19 11.42
N GLY A 45 4.26 9.43 11.11
CA GLY A 45 3.49 10.62 11.42
C GLY A 45 2.24 10.77 10.54
N PRO A 46 1.26 11.58 10.96
CA PRO A 46 -0.03 11.72 10.26
C PRO A 46 0.11 12.38 8.88
N THR A 47 1.14 13.19 8.67
CA THR A 47 1.48 13.84 7.40
C THR A 47 2.96 13.66 7.10
N LEU A 48 3.33 13.59 5.82
CA LEU A 48 4.74 13.65 5.44
C LEU A 48 5.33 15.00 5.84
N PRO A 49 6.57 15.03 6.35
CA PRO A 49 7.25 16.27 6.68
C PRO A 49 7.53 17.08 5.41
N THR A 50 7.32 18.40 5.49
CA THR A 50 7.56 19.34 4.38
C THR A 50 8.95 19.96 4.40
N SER A 51 9.72 19.77 5.48
CA SER A 51 11.09 20.27 5.64
C SER A 51 11.93 19.31 6.47
N GLY A 52 13.25 19.35 6.30
CA GLY A 52 14.21 18.56 7.08
C GLY A 52 14.30 17.07 6.71
N TYR A 53 13.56 16.62 5.69
CA TYR A 53 13.55 15.23 5.23
C TYR A 53 13.45 15.14 3.71
N VAL A 54 14.01 14.06 3.15
CA VAL A 54 13.86 13.70 1.73
C VAL A 54 13.49 12.22 1.60
N ILE A 55 12.58 11.89 0.68
CA ILE A 55 12.30 10.50 0.30
C ILE A 55 13.53 9.95 -0.44
N VAL A 56 14.00 8.77 -0.05
CA VAL A 56 15.23 8.16 -0.61
C VAL A 56 15.01 6.88 -1.38
N ASN A 57 13.79 6.37 -1.44
CA ASN A 57 13.43 5.23 -2.28
C ASN A 57 12.31 5.61 -3.25
N PRO A 58 12.44 5.29 -4.55
CA PRO A 58 11.37 5.52 -5.51
C PRO A 58 10.22 4.53 -5.29
N ALA A 59 9.05 4.88 -5.80
CA ALA A 59 7.96 3.93 -5.97
C ALA A 59 8.42 2.74 -6.84
N PRO A 60 8.31 1.49 -6.37
CA PRO A 60 8.67 0.30 -7.15
C PRO A 60 7.77 0.12 -8.38
N SER A 61 8.11 -0.87 -9.20
CA SER A 61 7.21 -1.36 -10.25
C SER A 61 7.17 -2.88 -10.26
N LEU A 62 6.00 -3.43 -10.55
CA LEU A 62 5.75 -4.87 -10.67
C LEU A 62 4.64 -5.09 -11.70
N PHE A 63 4.72 -6.16 -12.50
CA PHE A 63 3.75 -6.45 -13.57
C PHE A 63 3.53 -5.28 -14.57
N GLY A 64 4.58 -4.49 -14.80
CA GLY A 64 4.50 -3.29 -15.64
C GLY A 64 3.74 -2.11 -15.02
N GLN A 65 3.31 -2.23 -13.76
CA GLN A 65 2.62 -1.18 -13.02
C GLN A 65 3.56 -0.51 -12.03
N ARG A 66 3.56 0.82 -12.01
CA ARG A 66 4.21 1.59 -10.94
C ARG A 66 3.30 1.58 -9.72
N PHE A 67 3.92 1.43 -8.54
CA PHE A 67 3.20 1.46 -7.27
C PHE A 67 2.59 2.85 -7.04
N GLN A 68 1.44 2.87 -6.40
CA GLN A 68 0.70 4.06 -6.04
C GLN A 68 1.23 4.64 -4.72
N GLY A 69 1.01 5.93 -4.48
CA GLY A 69 1.53 6.66 -3.31
C GLY A 69 2.57 7.73 -3.66
N PRO A 70 3.27 8.28 -2.65
CA PRO A 70 3.27 7.87 -1.25
C PRO A 70 1.93 8.17 -0.56
N MET A 71 1.47 7.28 0.32
CA MET A 71 0.23 7.47 1.08
C MET A 71 0.39 7.13 2.55
N ALA A 72 -0.52 7.65 3.38
CA ALA A 72 -0.56 7.38 4.81
C ALA A 72 -0.93 5.91 5.09
N GLY A 73 -0.55 5.42 6.28
CA GLY A 73 -0.98 4.10 6.75
C GLY A 73 -2.50 3.97 6.83
N HIS A 74 -3.02 2.79 6.48
CA HIS A 74 -4.44 2.44 6.55
C HIS A 74 -4.85 1.89 7.93
N VAL A 75 -3.87 1.42 8.71
CA VAL A 75 -4.08 0.90 10.07
C VAL A 75 -3.09 1.52 11.06
N PRO A 76 -3.40 1.55 12.37
CA PRO A 76 -2.47 2.04 13.39
C PRO A 76 -1.11 1.35 13.30
N GLY A 77 -0.04 2.15 13.28
CA GLY A 77 1.33 1.64 13.21
C GLY A 77 1.82 1.27 11.82
N GLN A 78 1.04 1.45 10.75
CA GLN A 78 1.53 1.32 9.38
C GLN A 78 2.22 2.63 8.95
N PRO A 79 3.47 2.58 8.43
CA PRO A 79 4.15 3.79 7.96
C PRO A 79 3.56 4.28 6.64
N TRP A 80 3.97 5.48 6.25
CA TRP A 80 3.81 5.94 4.88
C TRP A 80 4.45 4.96 3.90
N HIS A 81 3.78 4.70 2.79
CA HIS A 81 4.17 3.62 1.88
C HIS A 81 3.75 3.87 0.44
N TYR A 82 4.31 3.04 -0.43
CA TYR A 82 3.82 2.76 -1.76
C TYR A 82 3.13 1.40 -1.76
N ASP A 83 2.06 1.27 -2.52
CA ASP A 83 1.35 0.01 -2.69
C ASP A 83 1.04 -0.35 -4.15
N LEU A 84 0.70 -1.61 -4.38
CA LEU A 84 0.08 -2.05 -5.61
C LEU A 84 -1.02 -3.06 -5.27
N HIS A 85 -2.27 -2.63 -5.44
CA HIS A 85 -3.43 -3.50 -5.36
C HIS A 85 -3.47 -4.46 -6.54
N VAL A 86 -3.78 -5.73 -6.28
CA VAL A 86 -3.99 -6.75 -7.32
C VAL A 86 -5.27 -7.53 -7.01
N TRP A 87 -6.34 -7.19 -7.74
CA TRP A 87 -7.67 -7.80 -7.63
C TRP A 87 -7.71 -9.14 -8.36
N LEU A 88 -7.27 -10.21 -7.68
CA LEU A 88 -7.16 -11.55 -8.27
C LEU A 88 -8.45 -12.38 -8.21
N TRP A 89 -9.24 -12.24 -7.13
CA TRP A 89 -10.41 -13.09 -6.89
C TRP A 89 -11.75 -12.36 -6.97
N ASP A 90 -11.72 -11.04 -7.08
CA ASP A 90 -12.91 -10.24 -7.33
C ASP A 90 -12.63 -9.28 -8.49
N THR A 91 -13.49 -9.33 -9.51
CA THR A 91 -13.25 -8.54 -10.73
C THR A 91 -13.47 -7.06 -10.41
N ASN A 92 -12.50 -6.22 -10.76
CA ASN A 92 -12.60 -4.79 -10.60
C ASN A 92 -12.94 -4.13 -11.96
N PRO A 93 -14.09 -3.43 -12.10
CA PRO A 93 -14.45 -2.76 -13.34
C PRO A 93 -13.49 -1.61 -13.72
N ASN A 94 -12.74 -1.07 -12.76
CA ASN A 94 -11.68 -0.08 -13.02
C ASN A 94 -10.34 -0.74 -13.39
N GLY A 95 -10.26 -2.07 -13.40
CA GLY A 95 -9.09 -2.85 -13.76
C GLY A 95 -8.40 -3.52 -12.57
N MET A 96 -7.68 -4.61 -12.85
CA MET A 96 -7.03 -5.47 -11.85
C MET A 96 -6.06 -4.75 -10.92
N PHE A 97 -5.47 -3.64 -11.36
CA PHE A 97 -4.48 -2.86 -10.62
C PHE A 97 -5.00 -1.51 -10.10
N ALA A 98 -6.31 -1.26 -10.22
CA ALA A 98 -6.87 -0.02 -9.69
C ALA A 98 -6.85 -0.04 -8.15
N GLN A 99 -6.54 1.10 -7.52
CA GLN A 99 -6.47 1.22 -6.07
C GLN A 99 -7.77 0.81 -5.37
N TRP A 100 -8.90 1.22 -5.94
CA TRP A 100 -10.22 0.99 -5.39
C TRP A 100 -11.04 0.11 -6.32
N ASN A 101 -11.80 -0.82 -5.76
CA ASN A 101 -12.82 -1.59 -6.48
C ASN A 101 -14.21 -1.04 -6.14
N PRO A 102 -14.89 -0.33 -7.07
CA PRO A 102 -16.19 0.27 -6.80
C PRO A 102 -17.31 -0.77 -6.64
N SER A 103 -17.06 -2.03 -6.99
CA SER A 103 -17.99 -3.14 -6.72
C SER A 103 -17.93 -3.63 -5.27
N ILE A 104 -16.99 -3.12 -4.47
CA ILE A 104 -16.82 -3.45 -3.06
C ILE A 104 -17.10 -2.19 -2.23
N SER A 105 -18.05 -2.29 -1.30
CA SER A 105 -18.35 -1.24 -0.33
C SER A 105 -18.35 -1.79 1.10
N CYS A 106 -17.79 -1.02 2.03
CA CYS A 106 -17.95 -1.27 3.45
C CYS A 106 -19.26 -0.62 3.91
N ASN A 107 -20.11 -1.38 4.59
CA ASN A 107 -21.28 -0.87 5.29
C ASN A 107 -21.00 -0.76 6.78
#